data_AF-A0A916NC43-F1
#
_entry.id   AF-A0A916NC43-F1
#
_cell.length_a   1.000
_cell.length_b   1.000
_cell.length_c   1.000
_cell.angle_alpha   90.00
_cell.angle_beta   90.00
_cell.angle_gamma   90.00
#
_symmetry.space_group_name_H-M   'P 1'
#
loop_
_entity.id
_entity.type
_entity.pdbx_description
1 polymer ?
#
loop_
_entity_poly.entity_id
_entity_poly.type
_entity_poly.pdbx_seq_one_letter_code
_entity_poly.pdbx_strand_id
1 'polypeptide(L)'
;MHGIFKYLGLLLVVTGMILIITDKSVGSEIPLLAGLFILFVSKGKTEDERAIILKSSSAYIALMLGYGIKLISTNLYVHQVISFQLTEINHFLIMVFALANGIYYLRLNLSF
;
A
#
# COMPACT_ATOMS: atom_id res chain seq x y z
N MET A 1 -17.40 0.85 17.22
CA MET A 1 -15.92 0.95 17.24
C MET A 1 -15.23 0.66 15.90
N HIS A 2 -15.79 -0.12 14.97
CA HIS A 2 -15.13 -0.50 13.70
C HIS A 2 -14.82 0.66 12.72
N GLY A 3 -15.65 1.72 12.66
CA GLY A 3 -15.41 2.84 11.74
C GLY A 3 -14.20 3.71 12.10
N ILE A 4 -13.87 3.83 13.39
CA ILE A 4 -12.84 4.75 13.89
C ILE A 4 -11.46 4.41 13.33
N PHE A 5 -11.10 3.11 13.29
CA PHE A 5 -9.82 2.68 12.72
C PHE A 5 -9.71 2.96 11.23
N LYS A 6 -10.81 2.84 10.47
CA LYS A 6 -10.82 3.18 9.04
C LYS A 6 -10.62 4.68 8.82
N TYR A 7 -11.30 5.52 9.60
CA TYR A 7 -11.11 6.97 9.52
C TYR A 7 -9.71 7.40 9.96
N LEU A 8 -9.16 6.77 11.00
CA LEU A 8 -7.78 7.01 11.44
C LEU A 8 -6.76 6.61 10.38
N GLY A 9 -6.95 5.45 9.74
CA GLY A 9 -6.12 5.02 8.60
C GLY A 9 -6.20 6.01 7.43
N LEU A 10 -7.39 6.50 7.10
CA LEU A 10 -7.58 7.47 6.02
C LEU A 10 -6.92 8.83 6.34
N LEU A 11 -7.03 9.30 7.59
CA LEU A 11 -6.35 10.51 8.05
C LEU A 11 -4.82 10.35 7.96
N LEU A 12 -4.28 9.21 8.37
CA LEU A 12 -2.87 8.88 8.27
C LEU A 12 -2.38 8.83 6.81
N VAL A 13 -3.19 8.30 5.88
CA VAL A 13 -2.85 8.33 4.45
C VAL A 13 -2.80 9.76 3.93
N VAL A 14 -3.79 10.60 4.25
CA VAL A 14 -3.83 11.99 3.78
C VAL A 14 -2.65 12.79 4.34
N THR A 15 -2.42 12.70 5.65
CA THR A 15 -1.29 13.39 6.31
C THR A 15 0.06 12.85 5.84
N GLY A 16 0.21 11.54 5.68
CA GLY A 16 1.40 10.91 5.14
C GLY A 16 1.71 11.32 3.69
N MET A 17 0.69 11.47 2.84
CA MET A 17 0.89 12.00 1.47
C MET A 17 1.36 13.46 1.47
N ILE A 18 0.89 14.28 2.41
CA ILE A 18 1.37 15.66 2.53
C ILE A 18 2.82 15.66 3.03
N LEU A 19 3.14 14.84 4.04
CA LEU A 19 4.48 14.77 4.62
C LEU A 19 5.52 14.27 3.63
N ILE A 20 5.25 13.22 2.85
CA ILE A 20 6.23 12.70 1.87
C ILE A 20 6.58 13.71 0.77
N ILE A 21 5.71 14.70 0.53
CA ILE A 21 5.93 15.79 -0.44
C ILE A 21 6.63 16.99 0.23
N THR A 22 6.27 17.31 1.46
CA THR A 22 6.70 18.54 2.16
C THR A 22 7.95 18.35 3.01
N ASP A 23 8.21 17.15 3.48
CA ASP A 23 9.34 16.79 4.33
C ASP A 23 10.07 15.56 3.75
N LYS A 24 11.35 15.73 3.43
CA LYS A 24 12.23 14.67 2.93
C LYS A 24 13.06 14.03 4.05
N SER A 25 12.74 14.31 5.31
CA SER A 25 13.40 13.70 6.46
C SER A 25 13.16 12.18 6.50
N VAL A 26 14.13 11.47 7.07
CA VAL A 26 14.04 10.02 7.29
C VAL A 26 12.88 9.73 8.23
N GLY A 27 11.95 8.88 7.80
CA GLY A 27 10.75 8.51 8.57
C GLY A 27 9.48 9.31 8.25
N SER A 28 9.54 10.34 7.40
CA SER A 28 8.38 11.07 6.87
C SER A 28 7.34 10.18 6.17
N GLU A 29 7.78 9.01 5.71
CA GLU A 29 7.01 7.95 5.05
C GLU A 29 6.21 7.05 6.01
N ILE A 30 6.55 7.04 7.31
CA ILE A 30 5.95 6.16 8.32
C ILE A 30 4.44 6.41 8.47
N PRO A 31 3.93 7.66 8.54
CA PRO A 31 2.50 7.92 8.64
C PRO A 31 1.71 7.36 7.45
N LEU A 32 2.26 7.47 6.23
CA LEU A 32 1.64 6.93 5.02
C LEU A 32 1.59 5.40 5.07
N LEU A 33 2.72 4.76 5.42
CA LEU A 33 2.81 3.31 5.57
C LEU A 33 1.82 2.79 6.62
N ALA A 34 1.79 3.42 7.80
CA ALA A 34 0.89 3.06 8.88
C ALA A 34 -0.59 3.24 8.47
N GLY A 35 -0.91 4.33 7.78
CA GLY A 35 -2.26 4.58 7.28
C GLY A 35 -2.73 3.52 6.29
N LEU A 36 -1.89 3.19 5.30
CA LEU A 36 -2.18 2.16 4.30
C LEU A 36 -2.34 0.77 4.93
N PHE A 37 -1.49 0.44 5.90
CA PHE A 37 -1.58 -0.81 6.66
C PHE A 37 -2.89 -0.88 7.45
N ILE A 38 -3.22 0.17 8.22
CA ILE A 38 -4.44 0.24 9.03
C ILE A 38 -5.68 0.12 8.14
N LEU A 39 -5.72 0.81 7.00
CA LEU A 39 -6.82 0.68 6.05
C LEU A 39 -6.98 -0.76 5.54
N PHE A 40 -5.87 -1.42 5.23
CA PHE A 40 -5.88 -2.79 4.71
C PHE A 40 -6.41 -3.80 5.74
N VAL A 41 -5.95 -3.70 7.00
CA VAL A 41 -6.36 -4.61 8.07
C VAL A 41 -7.69 -4.23 8.71
N SER A 42 -8.19 -3.01 8.49
CA SER A 42 -9.46 -2.56 9.08
C SER A 42 -10.62 -3.44 8.64
N LYS A 43 -11.44 -3.85 9.60
CA LYS A 43 -12.59 -4.72 9.34
C LYS A 43 -13.79 -3.91 8.85
N GLY A 44 -14.43 -4.38 7.78
CA GLY A 44 -15.70 -3.85 7.28
C GLY A 44 -16.89 -4.31 8.14
N LYS A 45 -18.09 -3.74 7.88
CA LYS A 45 -19.35 -4.16 8.55
C LYS A 45 -19.77 -5.60 8.22
N THR A 46 -19.31 -6.12 7.10
CA THR A 46 -19.53 -7.50 6.61
C THR A 46 -18.17 -8.10 6.28
N GLU A 47 -17.47 -8.60 7.29
CA GLU A 47 -16.33 -9.50 7.05
C GLU A 47 -16.86 -10.94 6.98
N ASP A 48 -17.35 -11.31 5.80
CA ASP A 48 -17.49 -12.72 5.45
C ASP A 48 -16.09 -13.32 5.24
N GLU A 49 -15.95 -14.64 5.42
CA GLU A 49 -14.72 -15.38 5.10
C GLU A 49 -14.20 -15.04 3.69
N ARG A 50 -15.12 -14.80 2.75
CA ARG A 50 -14.83 -14.33 1.39
C ARG A 50 -14.03 -13.03 1.36
N ALA A 51 -14.36 -12.05 2.20
CA ALA A 51 -13.66 -10.77 2.25
C ALA A 51 -12.23 -10.92 2.77
N ILE A 52 -12.01 -11.82 3.74
CA ILE A 52 -10.68 -12.13 4.28
C ILE A 52 -9.81 -12.81 3.21
N ILE A 53 -10.36 -13.80 2.50
CA ILE A 53 -9.69 -14.48 1.39
C ILE A 53 -9.37 -13.48 0.26
N LEU A 54 -10.29 -12.55 -0.02
CA LEU A 54 -10.08 -11.51 -1.02
C LEU A 54 -8.95 -10.55 -0.62
N LYS A 55 -8.89 -10.12 0.64
CA LYS A 55 -7.77 -9.29 1.15
C LYS A 55 -6.44 -10.03 1.02
N SER A 56 -6.36 -11.26 1.53
CA SER A 56 -5.14 -12.07 1.50
C SER A 56 -4.62 -12.29 0.07
N SER A 57 -5.50 -12.71 -0.84
CA SER A 57 -5.13 -12.87 -2.25
C SER A 57 -4.71 -11.55 -2.91
N SER A 58 -5.34 -10.43 -2.55
CA SER A 58 -4.96 -9.11 -3.07
C SER A 58 -3.59 -8.65 -2.57
N ALA A 59 -3.25 -8.91 -1.30
CA ALA A 59 -1.90 -8.67 -0.78
C ALA A 59 -0.85 -9.55 -1.49
N TYR A 60 -1.17 -10.82 -1.75
CA TYR A 60 -0.27 -11.70 -2.47
C TYR A 60 -0.01 -11.22 -3.91
N ILE A 61 -1.07 -10.83 -4.64
CA ILE A 61 -0.93 -10.25 -5.98
C ILE A 61 -0.13 -8.94 -5.93
N ALA A 62 -0.41 -8.06 -4.95
CA ALA A 62 0.32 -6.81 -4.78
C ALA A 62 1.80 -7.02 -4.46
N LEU A 63 2.14 -8.04 -3.66
CA LEU A 63 3.53 -8.42 -3.38
C LEU A 63 4.24 -8.93 -4.63
N MET A 64 3.60 -9.81 -5.40
CA MET A 64 4.14 -10.31 -6.67
C MET A 64 4.38 -9.17 -7.67
N LEU A 65 3.39 -8.29 -7.86
CA LEU A 65 3.52 -7.13 -8.74
C LEU A 65 4.57 -6.15 -8.23
N GLY A 66 4.56 -5.84 -6.93
CA GLY A 66 5.53 -4.94 -6.32
C GLY A 66 6.96 -5.46 -6.46
N TYR A 67 7.16 -6.77 -6.27
CA TYR A 67 8.46 -7.40 -6.47
C TYR A 67 8.90 -7.38 -7.94
N GLY A 68 7.97 -7.63 -8.88
CA GLY A 68 8.21 -7.48 -10.32
C GLY A 68 8.64 -6.06 -10.68
N ILE A 69 7.93 -5.04 -10.18
CA ILE A 69 8.30 -3.62 -10.35
C ILE A 69 9.69 -3.34 -9.77
N LYS A 70 10.00 -3.87 -8.58
CA LYS A 70 11.31 -3.70 -7.95
C LYS A 70 12.43 -4.30 -8.80
N LEU A 71 12.24 -5.49 -9.35
CA LEU A 71 13.22 -6.13 -10.24
C LEU A 71 13.42 -5.33 -11.52
N ILE A 72 12.33 -4.89 -12.16
CA ILE A 72 12.40 -4.08 -13.39
C ILE A 72 13.11 -2.75 -13.11
N SER A 73 12.74 -2.05 -12.04
CA SER A 73 13.38 -0.81 -11.61
C SER A 73 14.87 -1.02 -11.32
N THR A 74 15.23 -2.09 -10.62
CA THR A 74 16.64 -2.42 -10.35
C THR A 74 17.41 -2.68 -11.64
N ASN A 75 16.84 -3.44 -12.56
CA ASN A 75 17.50 -3.74 -13.83
C ASN A 75 17.69 -2.48 -14.68
N LEU A 76 16.67 -1.61 -14.76
CA LEU A 76 16.75 -0.33 -15.48
C LEU A 76 17.75 0.64 -14.84
N TYR A 77 17.86 0.64 -13.51
CA TYR A 77 18.85 1.46 -12.79
C TYR A 77 20.28 0.98 -13.07
N VAL A 78 20.52 -0.34 -13.04
CA VAL A 78 21.83 -0.93 -13.38
C VAL A 78 22.25 -0.58 -14.81
N HIS A 79 21.31 -0.52 -15.75
CA HIS A 79 21.56 -0.13 -17.14
C HIS A 79 21.54 1.39 -17.36
N GLN A 80 21.51 2.20 -16.29
CA GLN A 80 21.49 3.66 -16.32
C GLN A 80 20.32 4.29 -17.12
N VAL A 81 19.25 3.53 -17.34
CA VAL A 81 18.05 4.01 -18.04
C VAL A 81 17.22 4.92 -17.13
N ILE A 82 17.25 4.67 -15.81
CA ILE A 82 16.59 5.49 -14.79
C ILE A 82 17.56 5.81 -13.65
N SER A 83 17.46 7.00 -13.09
CA SER A 83 18.28 7.46 -11.97
C SER A 83 17.68 7.13 -10.60
N PHE A 84 16.50 6.48 -10.57
CA PHE A 84 15.76 6.18 -9.35
C PHE A 84 15.61 4.67 -9.17
N GLN A 85 15.86 4.19 -7.96
CA GLN A 85 15.70 2.80 -7.57
C GLN A 85 14.87 2.72 -6.27
N LEU A 86 13.92 1.79 -6.21
CA LEU A 86 13.26 1.43 -4.94
C LEU A 86 14.23 0.65 -4.05
N THR A 87 15.12 1.36 -3.38
CA THR A 87 16.07 0.81 -2.41
C THR A 87 15.47 0.70 -1.02
N GLU A 88 14.66 1.68 -0.63
CA GLU A 88 14.09 1.73 0.71
C GLU A 88 12.91 0.78 0.89
N ILE A 89 12.97 0.00 1.96
CA ILE A 89 11.94 -0.99 2.31
C ILE A 89 10.58 -0.33 2.56
N ASN A 90 10.56 0.88 3.13
CA ASN A 90 9.33 1.60 3.42
C ASN A 90 8.62 2.04 2.14
N HIS A 91 9.36 2.60 1.17
CA HIS A 91 8.84 2.91 -0.16
C HIS A 91 8.28 1.67 -0.87
N PHE A 92 8.97 0.53 -0.77
CA PHE A 92 8.46 -0.74 -1.29
C PHE A 92 7.15 -1.16 -0.62
N LEU A 93 7.09 -1.14 0.71
CA LEU A 93 5.88 -1.52 1.45
C LEU A 93 4.71 -0.56 1.20
N ILE A 94 4.96 0.74 1.09
CA ILE A 94 3.95 1.74 0.71
C ILE A 94 3.34 1.37 -0.64
N MET A 95 4.17 1.07 -1.64
CA MET A 95 3.70 0.63 -2.96
C MET A 95 2.87 -0.66 -2.86
N VAL A 96 3.35 -1.67 -2.12
CA VAL A 96 2.63 -2.94 -1.96
C VAL A 96 1.29 -2.73 -1.25
N PHE A 97 1.22 -1.98 -0.16
CA PHE A 97 -0.05 -1.75 0.54
C PHE A 97 -1.00 -0.86 -0.27
N ALA A 98 -0.49 0.12 -1.01
CA ALA A 98 -1.31 0.92 -1.93
C ALA A 98 -1.94 0.03 -3.02
N LEU A 99 -1.14 -0.85 -3.64
CA LEU A 99 -1.62 -1.83 -4.62
C LEU A 99 -2.60 -2.84 -3.99
N ALA A 100 -2.30 -3.36 -2.80
CA ALA A 100 -3.15 -4.33 -2.12
C ALA A 100 -4.52 -3.75 -1.78
N ASN A 101 -4.57 -2.52 -1.25
CA ASN A 101 -5.81 -1.79 -1.02
C ASN A 101 -6.55 -1.55 -2.34
N GLY A 102 -5.85 -1.06 -3.37
CA GLY A 102 -6.44 -0.81 -4.70
C GLY A 102 -7.07 -2.06 -5.32
N ILE A 103 -6.34 -3.17 -5.37
CA ILE A 103 -6.81 -4.47 -5.88
C ILE A 103 -7.97 -4.99 -5.05
N TYR A 104 -7.89 -4.90 -3.73
CA TYR A 104 -8.97 -5.33 -2.84
C TYR A 104 -10.26 -4.56 -3.12
N TYR A 105 -10.20 -3.22 -3.15
CA TYR A 105 -11.39 -2.40 -3.41
C TYR A 105 -11.90 -2.55 -4.85
N LEU A 106 -11.03 -2.68 -5.85
CA LEU A 106 -11.44 -2.96 -7.23
C LEU A 106 -12.20 -4.28 -7.33
N ARG A 107 -11.64 -5.36 -6.76
CA ARG A 107 -12.27 -6.69 -6.78
C ARG A 107 -13.54 -6.74 -5.95
N LEU A 108 -13.59 -6.00 -4.84
CA LEU A 108 -14.79 -5.92 -4.02
C LEU A 108 -15.95 -5.27 -4.79
N ASN A 109 -15.68 -4.22 -5.57
CA ASN A 109 -16.70 -3.53 -6.37
C ASN A 109 -17.10 -4.30 -7.65
N LEU A 110 -16.15 -5.01 -8.29
CA LEU A 110 -16.41 -5.81 -9.50
C LEU A 110 -17.08 -7.17 -9.22
N SER A 111 -17.04 -7.63 -7.96
CA SER A 111 -17.60 -8.92 -7.54
C SER A 111 -19.09 -8.83 -7.13
N PHE A 112 -19.76 -7.72 -7.45
CA PHE A 112 -21.20 -7.50 -7.28
C PHE A 112 -21.95 -7.63 -8.61
#